data_AF-A0A6P2D001-F1
#
_entry.id   AF-A0A6P2D001-F1
#
_cell.length_a   1.000
_cell.length_b   1.000
_cell.length_c   1.000
_cell.angle_alpha   90.00
_cell.angle_beta   90.00
_cell.angle_gamma   90.00
#
_symmetry.space_group_name_H-M   'P 1'
#
loop_
_entity.id
_entity.type
_entity.pdbx_description
1 polymer ?
#
loop_
_entity_poly.entity_id
_entity_poly.type
_entity_poly.pdbx_seq_one_letter_code
_entity_poly.pdbx_strand_id
1 'polypeptide(L)'
;MSAPNGRAADSLRGATMLPPVAPAPGTKPKRTRATHGRFVEINGFIDYTLAGLTPSAVAVWLILWRDTKPNGLARTGQADLARRAGVTERAVRKALAELDMAKLVKVVRRGRAGTGPSTYRVRGVNPDRTEVTGTGVPAV
;
A
#
# COMPACT_ATOMS: atom_id res chain seq x y z
N MET A 1 -56.08 12.45 27.01
CA MET A 1 -54.80 11.89 27.50
C MET A 1 -54.35 10.82 26.50
N SER A 2 -53.17 10.99 25.93
CA SER A 2 -52.66 10.29 24.75
C SER A 2 -51.88 9.01 25.06
N ALA A 3 -52.10 8.01 24.18
CA ALA A 3 -51.24 6.88 23.75
C ALA A 3 -50.87 5.77 24.78
N PRO A 4 -50.61 4.51 24.32
CA PRO A 4 -49.46 4.21 23.45
C PRO A 4 -49.76 3.38 22.20
N ASN A 5 -48.98 3.70 21.16
CA ASN A 5 -48.71 2.86 19.99
C ASN A 5 -48.06 1.54 20.42
N GLY A 6 -48.69 0.42 20.07
CA GLY A 6 -48.10 -0.91 20.15
C GLY A 6 -48.39 -1.67 18.87
N ARG A 7 -47.76 -1.29 17.74
CA ARG A 7 -47.75 -2.14 16.55
C ARG A 7 -46.90 -3.37 16.85
N ALA A 8 -47.61 -4.45 17.16
CA ALA A 8 -47.08 -5.79 17.23
C ALA A 8 -46.26 -6.08 15.97
N ALA A 9 -45.05 -6.59 16.20
CA ALA A 9 -44.15 -7.05 15.18
C ALA A 9 -44.87 -8.00 14.24
N ASP A 10 -45.03 -7.57 12.99
CA ASP A 10 -45.36 -8.44 11.87
C ASP A 10 -44.13 -9.31 11.63
N SER A 11 -44.07 -10.38 12.41
CA SER A 11 -43.03 -11.41 12.40
C SER A 11 -43.01 -12.03 11.00
N LEU A 12 -41.92 -11.80 10.27
CA LEU A 12 -41.62 -12.40 8.97
C LEU A 12 -41.77 -13.93 9.05
N ARG A 13 -42.94 -14.43 8.67
CA ARG A 13 -43.20 -15.86 8.48
C ARG A 13 -42.27 -16.35 7.37
N GLY A 14 -41.32 -17.22 7.72
CA GLY A 14 -40.45 -17.89 6.74
C GLY A 14 -38.97 -17.92 7.10
N ALA A 15 -38.50 -17.15 8.08
CA ALA A 15 -37.14 -17.24 8.57
C ALA A 15 -37.01 -18.37 9.61
N THR A 16 -37.06 -19.62 9.16
CA THR A 16 -36.54 -20.73 9.98
C THR A 16 -35.05 -20.48 10.18
N MET A 17 -34.65 -20.15 11.41
CA MET A 17 -33.24 -20.08 11.82
C MET A 17 -32.55 -21.39 11.41
N LEU A 18 -31.56 -21.30 10.53
CA LEU A 18 -30.66 -22.42 10.25
C LEU A 18 -29.97 -22.80 11.57
N PRO A 19 -29.86 -24.10 11.90
CA PRO A 19 -29.12 -24.51 13.09
C PRO A 19 -27.67 -24.02 12.98
N PRO A 20 -27.02 -23.68 14.10
CA PRO A 20 -25.62 -23.26 14.08
C PRO A 20 -24.78 -24.38 13.48
N VAL A 21 -24.21 -24.14 12.30
CA VAL A 21 -23.23 -25.04 11.69
C VAL A 21 -22.05 -25.12 12.65
N ALA A 22 -21.83 -26.29 13.25
CA ALA A 22 -20.64 -26.55 14.04
C ALA A 22 -19.41 -26.33 13.13
N PRO A 23 -18.38 -25.60 13.59
CA PRO A 23 -17.19 -25.38 12.77
C PRO A 23 -16.55 -26.73 12.46
N ALA A 24 -16.42 -27.04 11.17
CA ALA A 24 -15.75 -28.26 10.72
C ALA A 24 -14.33 -28.32 11.31
N PRO A 25 -13.93 -29.43 11.96
CA PRO A 25 -12.60 -29.53 12.56
C PRO A 25 -11.56 -29.62 11.44
N GLY A 26 -10.63 -28.66 11.40
CA GLY A 26 -9.36 -28.84 10.68
C GLY A 26 -8.98 -27.81 9.61
N THR A 27 -9.64 -26.66 9.48
CA THR A 27 -9.08 -25.60 8.63
C THR A 27 -7.91 -24.94 9.35
N LYS A 28 -6.69 -25.45 9.08
CA LYS A 28 -5.42 -24.82 9.49
C LYS A 28 -5.51 -23.30 9.23
N PRO A 29 -5.11 -22.42 10.17
CA PRO A 29 -5.21 -20.99 9.97
C PRO A 29 -4.48 -20.63 8.68
N LYS A 30 -5.25 -20.18 7.69
CA LYS A 30 -4.72 -19.73 6.41
C LYS A 30 -3.90 -18.49 6.73
N ARG A 31 -2.56 -18.61 6.74
CA ARG A 31 -1.63 -17.48 7.00
C ARG A 31 -2.18 -16.27 6.28
N THR A 32 -2.72 -15.33 7.04
CA THR A 32 -3.18 -14.04 6.55
C THR A 32 -1.96 -13.43 5.89
N ARG A 33 -2.02 -13.30 4.56
CA ARG A 33 -0.91 -12.76 3.76
C ARG A 33 -0.51 -11.41 4.38
N ALA A 34 0.78 -11.13 4.38
CA ALA A 34 1.43 -9.95 4.96
C ALA A 34 1.05 -8.62 4.26
N THR A 35 -0.24 -8.40 4.04
CA THR A 35 -0.82 -7.21 3.40
C THR A 35 -0.78 -6.02 4.35
N HIS A 36 -0.85 -6.26 5.67
CA HIS A 36 -0.80 -5.20 6.68
C HIS A 36 0.42 -4.28 6.51
N GLY A 37 1.61 -4.85 6.26
CA GLY A 37 2.84 -4.07 6.11
C GLY A 37 2.83 -3.12 4.92
N ARG A 38 2.16 -3.47 3.82
CA ARG A 38 2.14 -2.64 2.60
C ARG A 38 1.29 -1.39 2.77
N PHE A 39 0.22 -1.47 3.55
CA PHE A 39 -0.63 -0.32 3.88
C PHE A 39 0.05 0.64 4.86
N VAL A 40 0.87 0.12 5.78
CA VAL A 40 1.71 0.97 6.65
C VAL A 40 2.67 1.83 5.82
N GLU A 41 3.27 1.26 4.77
CA GLU A 41 4.18 2.02 3.90
C GLU A 41 3.49 3.17 3.17
N ILE A 42 2.31 2.96 2.58
CA ILE A 42 1.60 4.04 1.88
C ILE A 42 1.07 5.10 2.84
N ASN A 43 0.62 4.71 4.03
CA ASN A 43 0.17 5.68 5.03
C ASN A 43 1.36 6.55 5.49
N GLY A 44 2.50 5.94 5.83
CA GLY A 44 3.71 6.68 6.16
C GLY A 44 4.19 7.60 5.03
N PHE A 45 4.01 7.18 3.78
CA PHE A 45 4.31 8.04 2.63
C PHE A 45 3.41 9.27 2.59
N ILE A 46 2.10 9.09 2.73
CA ILE A 46 1.11 10.16 2.71
C ILE A 46 1.35 11.13 3.86
N ASP A 47 1.54 10.61 5.07
CA ASP A 47 1.61 11.41 6.29
C ASP A 47 2.89 12.26 6.35
N TYR A 48 4.03 11.72 5.90
CA TYR A 48 5.33 12.35 6.16
C TYR A 48 6.07 12.84 4.92
N THR A 49 5.81 12.30 3.74
CA THR A 49 6.71 12.50 2.59
C THR A 49 6.03 13.18 1.41
N LEU A 50 4.71 12.98 1.24
CA LEU A 50 3.97 13.45 0.07
C LEU A 50 4.07 14.98 -0.11
N ALA A 51 4.03 15.75 0.97
CA ALA A 51 4.07 17.21 0.92
C ALA A 51 5.39 17.80 0.39
N GLY A 52 6.50 17.05 0.50
CA GLY A 52 7.83 17.52 0.12
C GLY A 52 8.27 17.14 -1.30
N LEU A 53 7.41 16.44 -2.06
CA LEU A 53 7.76 15.87 -3.35
C LEU A 53 7.10 16.60 -4.51
N THR A 54 7.78 16.61 -5.66
CA THR A 54 7.16 17.03 -6.91
C THR A 54 6.02 16.07 -7.31
N PRO A 55 4.99 16.54 -8.02
CA PRO A 55 3.88 15.68 -8.46
C PRO A 55 4.36 14.47 -9.29
N SER A 56 5.38 14.67 -10.13
CA SER A 56 6.02 13.61 -10.90
C SER A 56 6.69 12.55 -10.02
N ALA A 57 7.36 12.97 -8.94
CA ALA A 57 7.96 12.05 -7.97
C ALA A 57 6.90 11.23 -7.23
N VAL A 58 5.80 11.86 -6.82
CA VAL A 58 4.65 11.17 -6.20
C VAL A 58 4.08 10.12 -7.15
N ALA A 59 3.81 10.47 -8.40
CA ALA A 59 3.26 9.54 -9.39
C ALA A 59 4.19 8.34 -9.64
N VAL A 60 5.50 8.60 -9.80
CA VAL A 60 6.51 7.54 -9.98
C VAL A 60 6.59 6.63 -8.75
N TRP A 61 6.59 7.21 -7.54
CA TRP A 61 6.62 6.45 -6.30
C TRP A 61 5.39 5.54 -6.18
N LEU A 62 4.18 6.05 -6.44
CA LEU A 62 2.94 5.27 -6.41
C LEU A 62 2.94 4.11 -7.41
N ILE A 63 3.47 4.32 -8.61
CA ILE A 63 3.60 3.26 -9.62
C ILE A 63 4.58 2.17 -9.14
N LEU A 64 5.73 2.56 -8.59
CA LEU A 64 6.71 1.61 -8.05
C LEU A 64 6.16 0.83 -6.84
N TRP A 65 5.50 1.52 -5.90
CA TRP A 65 4.83 0.90 -4.77
C TRP A 65 3.74 -0.07 -5.25
N ARG A 66 2.96 0.33 -6.26
CA ARG A 66 1.96 -0.55 -6.88
C ARG A 66 2.58 -1.85 -7.39
N ASP A 67 3.67 -1.74 -8.14
CA ASP A 67 4.37 -2.85 -8.79
C ASP A 67 5.26 -3.66 -7.84
N THR A 68 5.36 -3.26 -6.57
CA THR A 68 6.16 -3.96 -5.56
C THR A 68 5.54 -5.32 -5.26
N LYS A 69 6.34 -6.37 -5.50
CA LYS A 69 5.96 -7.76 -5.22
C LYS A 69 6.13 -8.08 -3.72
N PRO A 70 5.60 -9.22 -3.22
CA PRO A 70 5.75 -9.62 -1.82
C PRO A 70 7.19 -9.74 -1.31
N ASN A 71 8.18 -9.80 -2.21
CA ASN A 71 9.61 -9.76 -1.88
C ASN A 71 10.16 -8.33 -1.64
N GLY A 72 9.29 -7.30 -1.66
CA GLY A 72 9.66 -5.91 -1.44
C GLY A 72 10.42 -5.26 -2.60
N LEU A 73 10.32 -5.83 -3.81
CA LEU A 73 10.99 -5.32 -5.00
C LEU A 73 10.00 -5.01 -6.11
N ALA A 74 10.14 -3.85 -6.72
CA ALA A 74 9.48 -3.45 -7.95
C ALA A 74 10.43 -3.66 -9.14
N ARG A 75 9.95 -4.28 -10.22
CA ARG A 75 10.72 -4.43 -11.46
C ARG A 75 10.01 -3.67 -12.56
N THR A 76 10.57 -2.54 -12.98
CA THR A 76 9.98 -1.75 -14.07
C THR A 76 11.03 -0.91 -14.81
N GLY A 77 10.73 -0.54 -16.05
CA GLY A 77 11.60 0.31 -16.89
C GLY A 77 11.25 1.79 -16.75
N GLN A 78 12.21 2.69 -17.02
CA GLN A 78 11.94 4.14 -16.98
C GLN A 78 10.96 4.60 -18.06
N ALA A 79 10.99 3.99 -19.25
CA ALA A 79 10.01 4.23 -20.32
C ALA A 79 8.58 3.82 -19.89
N ASP A 80 8.42 2.70 -19.18
CA ASP A 80 7.11 2.28 -18.67
C ASP A 80 6.62 3.22 -17.56
N LEU A 81 7.52 3.66 -16.66
CA LEU A 81 7.21 4.70 -15.68
C LEU A 81 6.74 5.98 -16.35
N ALA A 82 7.46 6.45 -17.38
CA ALA A 82 7.12 7.66 -18.12
C ALA A 82 5.72 7.57 -18.73
N ARG A 83 5.44 6.47 -19.43
CA ARG A 83 4.14 6.19 -20.04
C ARG A 83 3.00 6.15 -19.01
N ARG A 84 3.21 5.49 -17.86
CA ARG A 84 2.17 5.33 -16.83
C ARG A 84 1.97 6.56 -15.95
N ALA A 85 3.03 7.32 -15.70
CA ALA A 85 2.96 8.58 -14.97
C ALA A 85 2.50 9.74 -15.87
N GLY A 86 2.45 9.55 -17.19
CA GLY A 86 2.09 10.61 -18.14
C GLY A 86 3.14 11.72 -18.24
N VAL A 87 4.41 11.41 -17.99
CA VAL A 87 5.52 12.38 -17.99
C VAL A 87 6.66 11.90 -18.88
N THR A 88 7.59 12.80 -19.21
CA THR A 88 8.77 12.45 -20.01
C THR A 88 9.77 11.58 -19.24
N GLU A 89 10.59 10.79 -19.93
CA GLU A 89 11.68 10.03 -19.29
C GLU A 89 12.69 10.92 -18.56
N ARG A 90 12.87 12.17 -19.00
CA ARG A 90 13.68 13.16 -18.27
C ARG A 90 13.06 13.50 -16.92
N ALA A 91 11.74 13.71 -16.88
CA ALA A 91 11.01 13.93 -15.63
C ALA A 91 11.08 12.70 -14.71
N VAL A 92 10.98 11.48 -15.25
CA VAL A 92 11.18 10.24 -14.48
C VAL A 92 12.59 10.17 -13.88
N ARG A 93 13.63 10.51 -14.65
CA ARG A 93 15.01 10.52 -14.12
C ARG A 93 15.17 11.52 -12.97
N LYS A 94 14.60 12.73 -13.11
CA LYS A 94 14.60 13.73 -12.03
C LYS A 94 13.83 13.24 -10.80
N ALA A 95 12.64 12.69 -11.00
CA ALA A 95 11.81 12.11 -9.96
C ALA A 95 12.54 10.97 -9.22
N LEU A 96 13.20 10.05 -9.94
CA LEU A 96 13.97 8.98 -9.31
C LEU A 96 15.15 9.50 -8.50
N ALA A 97 15.83 10.56 -8.97
CA ALA A 97 16.90 11.21 -8.20
C ALA A 97 16.38 11.87 -6.92
N GLU A 98 15.24 12.57 -7.02
CA GLU A 98 14.55 13.18 -5.87
C GLU A 98 14.13 12.12 -4.83
N LEU A 99 13.55 11.01 -5.28
CA LEU A 99 13.14 9.89 -4.41
C LEU A 99 14.33 9.16 -3.77
N ASP A 100 15.46 9.06 -4.47
CA ASP A 100 16.70 8.48 -3.94
C ASP A 100 17.33 9.40 -2.87
N MET A 101 17.36 10.71 -3.13
CA MET A 101 17.77 11.73 -2.15
C MET A 101 16.89 11.69 -0.89
N ALA A 102 15.58 11.53 -1.06
CA ALA A 102 14.63 11.39 0.04
C ALA A 102 14.67 10.01 0.71
N LYS A 103 15.54 9.08 0.25
CA LYS A 103 15.68 7.70 0.71
C LYS A 103 14.39 6.86 0.62
N LEU A 104 13.47 7.25 -0.26
CA LEU A 104 12.17 6.58 -0.48
C LEU A 104 12.27 5.47 -1.53
N VAL A 105 13.26 5.55 -2.42
CA VAL A 105 13.55 4.50 -3.39
C VAL A 105 15.03 4.20 -3.35
N LYS A 106 15.39 2.91 -3.37
CA LYS A 106 16.77 2.46 -3.60
C LYS A 106 16.82 1.65 -4.88
N VAL A 107 17.69 2.03 -5.81
CA VAL A 107 17.96 1.23 -7.02
C VAL A 107 18.77 -0.01 -6.62
N VAL A 108 18.16 -1.19 -6.71
CA VAL A 108 18.81 -2.47 -6.37
C VAL A 108 19.58 -3.01 -7.58
N ARG A 109 19.00 -2.86 -8.77
CA ARG A 109 19.65 -3.24 -10.04
C ARG A 109 19.26 -2.26 -11.12
N ARG A 110 20.21 -1.67 -11.84
CA ARG A 110 19.92 -0.90 -13.05
C ARG A 110 19.65 -1.86 -14.20
N GLY A 111 18.52 -1.67 -14.87
CA GLY A 111 18.26 -2.30 -16.16
C GLY A 111 19.19 -1.74 -17.22
N ARG A 112 19.49 -2.56 -18.24
CA ARG A 112 20.20 -2.16 -19.45
C ARG A 112 19.43 -2.69 -20.65
N ALA A 113 19.60 -2.04 -21.80
CA ALA A 113 19.06 -2.55 -23.06
C ALA A 113 19.51 -4.01 -23.26
N GLY A 114 18.56 -4.92 -23.47
CA GLY A 114 18.81 -6.36 -23.60
C GLY A 114 18.98 -7.17 -22.31
N THR A 115 19.09 -6.55 -21.13
CA THR A 115 19.33 -7.26 -19.84
C THR A 115 18.10 -7.29 -18.91
N GLY A 116 17.03 -6.59 -19.29
CA GLY A 116 15.77 -6.51 -18.55
C GLY A 116 15.62 -5.27 -17.66
N PRO A 117 14.44 -5.10 -17.03
CA PRO A 117 14.07 -3.85 -16.35
C PRO A 117 14.88 -3.59 -15.08
N SER A 118 14.89 -2.32 -14.67
CA SER A 118 15.46 -1.91 -13.38
C SER A 118 14.66 -2.51 -12.23
N THR A 119 15.37 -2.84 -11.16
CA THR A 119 14.78 -3.31 -9.90
C THR A 119 14.97 -2.25 -8.83
N TYR A 120 13.88 -1.89 -8.18
CA TYR A 120 13.79 -0.87 -7.15
C TYR A 120 13.28 -1.48 -5.85
N ARG A 121 13.80 -1.00 -4.73
CA ARG A 121 13.20 -1.20 -3.40
C ARG A 121 12.51 0.09 -3.01
N VAL A 122 11.23 0.01 -2.68
CA VAL A 122 10.40 1.16 -2.29
C VAL A 122 10.28 1.18 -0.78
N ARG A 123 10.24 2.39 -0.20
CA ARG A 123 9.98 2.64 1.23
C ARG A 123 8.94 3.74 1.37
N GLY A 124 8.10 3.60 2.39
CA GLY A 124 7.08 4.60 2.75
C GLY A 124 7.62 5.80 3.52
N VAL A 125 8.70 5.63 4.28
CA VAL A 125 9.26 6.67 5.14
C VAL A 125 10.78 6.70 4.98
N ASN A 126 11.36 7.90 5.04
CA ASN A 126 12.80 8.06 5.12
C ASN A 126 13.32 7.44 6.44
N PRO A 127 14.21 6.43 6.39
CA PRO A 127 14.72 5.77 7.59
C PRO A 127 15.45 6.73 8.55
N ASP A 128 16.11 7.76 8.04
CA ASP A 128 16.81 8.74 8.89
C ASP A 128 15.83 9.60 9.69
N ARG A 129 14.60 9.78 9.18
CA ARG A 129 13.57 10.57 9.86
C ARG A 129 12.90 9.77 10.97
N THR A 130 12.92 8.43 10.88
CA THR A 130 12.34 7.55 11.91
C THR A 130 13.24 7.38 13.14
N GLU A 131 14.54 7.69 13.05
CA GLU A 131 15.44 7.60 14.21
C GLU A 131 15.19 8.70 15.26
N VAL A 132 14.50 9.79 14.89
CA VAL A 132 14.22 10.91 15.80
C VAL A 132 12.99 10.65 16.69
N THR A 133 12.17 9.64 16.38
CA THR A 133 10.96 9.31 17.16
C THR A 133 11.03 7.89 17.69
N GLY A 134 12.09 7.59 18.43
CA GLY A 134 12.16 6.41 19.29
C GLY A 134 11.30 6.58 20.55
N THR A 135 9.99 6.77 20.40
CA THR A 135 9.03 6.54 21.50
C THR A 135 7.69 6.12 20.89
N GLY A 136 7.40 4.82 21.01
CA GLY A 136 6.03 4.27 20.98
C GLY A 136 5.36 4.20 19.62
N VAL A 137 5.48 3.06 18.94
CA VAL A 137 4.39 2.57 18.08
C VAL A 137 3.42 1.81 19.01
N PRO A 138 2.18 2.28 19.25
CA PRO A 138 1.17 1.44 19.87
C PRO A 138 0.79 0.34 18.89
N ALA A 139 0.83 -0.90 19.37
CA ALA A 139 0.21 -2.02 18.70
C ALA A 139 -1.30 -1.77 18.61
N VAL A 140 -1.85 -1.88 17.40
CA VAL A 140 -3.28 -2.03 17.15
C VAL A 140 -3.49 -3.36 16.48
#